data_AF-A0A2G6CLT4-F1
#
_entry.id   AF-A0A2G6CLT4-F1
#
_cell.length_a   1.000
_cell.length_b   1.000
_cell.length_c   1.000
_cell.angle_alpha   90.00
_cell.angle_beta   90.00
_cell.angle_gamma   90.00
#
_symmetry.space_group_name_H-M   'P 1'
#
loop_
_entity.id
_entity.type
_entity.pdbx_description
1 polymer ?
#
loop_
_entity_poly.entity_id
_entity_poly.type
_entity_poly.pdbx_seq_one_letter_code
_entity_poly.pdbx_strand_id
1 'polypeptide(L)'
;MINCPKCGTPNPDNDTVCRACGGALAGQAFAQAMDRANEPAEAPAEAAPAAPAAGDAPAPEAASAVPPSTPAAVPAALDPVPASGGGFAFDPVAAQADIDNYMKAEKVRKAKKTIIYLVIFLIAAGLIGFLAYRSNVKEQEKKEAAAFLKAFFEVNNGSMAGFWRCVVRAKHKDVHLMNPGDVVAGLDGVFKARPKSQGDYIRRKCLPMLAGTMTELDALKPPPDFKPRLEDFKKVIPKLRSGFEGYIKKMEKAKTLASNEKEVVAAAEAFHAYEQTDRAKVVGYVNLMLCVVPDLPEMAKKVKKAPDVQPLVEHIQAQIKADLVAFANKLRKDCFAKLSDISEPKSFKLINKKMGGEDPRDVQAIKYTFKRAWKGFFQKDLDAIGTGFTEYRNAVVKVSQVADKFKDKKADDAPKKKKPAKKK
;
A
#
# COMPACT_ATOMS: atom_id res chain seq x y z
N MET A 1 -7.49 15.44 18.96
CA MET A 1 -6.34 14.59 19.35
C MET A 1 -6.55 13.19 18.82
N ILE A 2 -5.50 12.56 18.29
CA ILE A 2 -5.51 11.18 17.79
C ILE A 2 -4.84 10.26 18.82
N ASN A 3 -5.56 9.21 19.23
CA ASN A 3 -5.02 8.16 20.09
C ASN A 3 -4.22 7.15 19.26
N CYS A 4 -3.01 6.81 19.69
CA CYS A 4 -2.18 5.88 18.95
C CYS A 4 -2.80 4.46 18.95
N PRO A 5 -3.05 3.83 17.79
CA PRO A 5 -3.65 2.49 17.72
C PRO A 5 -2.75 1.39 18.29
N LYS A 6 -1.45 1.68 18.54
CA LYS A 6 -0.48 0.73 19.06
C LYS A 6 -0.33 0.77 20.60
N CYS A 7 -0.64 1.89 21.24
CA CYS A 7 -0.40 2.08 22.69
C CYS A 7 -1.42 2.99 23.42
N GLY A 8 -2.49 3.42 22.76
CA GLY A 8 -3.56 4.24 23.34
C GLY A 8 -3.22 5.71 23.63
N THR A 9 -1.94 6.08 23.66
CA THR A 9 -1.48 7.44 24.01
C THR A 9 -2.11 8.52 23.10
N PRO A 10 -2.70 9.59 23.65
CA PRO A 10 -3.19 10.73 22.86
C PRO A 10 -2.03 11.55 22.29
N ASN A 11 -2.16 12.00 21.04
CA ASN A 11 -1.22 12.88 20.36
C ASN A 11 -1.98 14.04 19.69
N PRO A 12 -1.33 15.20 19.46
CA PRO A 12 -1.86 16.26 18.59
C PRO A 12 -2.28 15.76 17.21
N ASP A 13 -3.31 16.38 16.62
CA ASP A 13 -3.91 15.94 15.35
C ASP A 13 -2.99 16.12 14.12
N ASN A 14 -1.86 16.83 14.29
CA ASN A 14 -0.82 17.05 13.28
C ASN A 14 0.42 16.15 13.44
N ASP A 15 0.50 15.34 14.49
CA ASP A 15 1.62 14.39 14.67
C ASP A 15 1.45 13.18 13.73
N THR A 16 2.47 12.91 12.90
CA THR A 16 2.47 11.74 12.00
C THR A 16 3.00 10.46 12.67
N VAL A 17 3.63 10.59 13.84
CA VAL A 17 4.27 9.51 14.61
C VAL A 17 3.95 9.70 16.09
N CYS A 18 3.59 8.62 16.78
CA CYS A 18 3.27 8.65 18.21
C CYS A 18 4.51 8.92 19.07
N ARG A 19 4.43 9.92 19.94
CA ARG A 19 5.52 10.34 20.82
C ARG A 19 5.96 9.26 21.82
N ALA A 20 5.07 8.36 22.21
CA ALA A 20 5.36 7.32 23.21
C ALA A 20 5.99 6.05 22.62
N CYS A 21 5.59 5.62 21.41
CA CYS A 21 5.99 4.31 20.87
C CYS A 21 6.58 4.31 19.45
N GLY A 22 6.73 5.49 18.82
CA GLY A 22 7.22 5.61 17.44
C GLY A 22 6.30 5.02 16.37
N GLY A 23 5.07 4.61 16.71
CA GLY A 23 4.09 4.08 15.75
C GLY A 23 3.49 5.17 14.87
N ALA A 24 3.34 4.92 13.57
CA ALA A 24 2.74 5.87 12.63
C ALA A 24 1.26 6.14 12.95
N LEU A 25 0.86 7.41 12.91
CA LEU A 25 -0.51 7.88 13.15
C LEU A 25 -1.25 8.23 11.85
N ALA A 26 -0.50 8.50 10.76
CA ALA A 26 -1.01 9.07 9.51
C ALA A 26 -2.11 8.26 8.80
N GLY A 27 -2.27 6.97 9.10
CA GLY A 27 -3.34 6.14 8.53
C GLY A 27 -4.74 6.51 9.00
N GLN A 28 -4.91 6.97 10.25
CA GLN A 28 -6.23 7.30 10.81
C GLN A 28 -6.71 8.70 10.41
N ALA A 29 -5.82 9.68 10.34
CA ALA A 29 -6.17 11.04 9.93
C ALA A 29 -6.78 11.09 8.51
N PHE A 30 -6.27 10.26 7.60
CA PHE A 30 -6.81 10.17 6.23
C PHE A 30 -8.18 9.47 6.18
N ALA A 31 -8.37 8.40 6.97
CA ALA A 31 -9.65 7.69 7.06
C ALA A 31 -10.74 8.59 7.68
N GLN A 32 -10.46 9.23 8.82
CA GLN A 32 -11.41 10.14 9.48
C GLN A 32 -11.73 11.39 8.64
N ALA A 33 -10.79 11.87 7.82
CA ALA A 33 -11.05 12.95 6.87
C ALA A 33 -11.95 12.49 5.70
N MET A 34 -11.84 11.23 5.27
CA MET A 34 -12.73 10.64 4.26
C MET A 34 -14.14 10.39 4.81
N ASP A 35 -14.27 9.91 6.05
CA ASP A 35 -15.58 9.69 6.67
C ASP A 35 -16.34 11.01 6.87
N ARG A 36 -15.69 12.05 7.41
CA ARG A 36 -16.28 13.41 7.50
C ARG A 36 -16.62 14.04 6.15
N ALA A 37 -15.98 13.62 5.06
CA ALA A 37 -16.29 14.12 3.72
C ALA A 37 -17.48 13.38 3.06
N ASN A 38 -17.94 12.28 3.66
CA ASN A 38 -19.10 11.50 3.20
C ASN A 38 -20.32 11.61 4.13
N GLU A 39 -20.23 12.38 5.21
CA GLU A 39 -21.36 12.69 6.10
C GLU A 39 -22.36 13.56 5.31
N PRO A 40 -23.58 13.08 5.00
CA PRO A 40 -24.54 13.85 4.23
C PRO A 40 -25.01 15.06 5.04
N ALA A 41 -25.03 16.24 4.42
CA ALA A 41 -25.50 17.45 5.09
C ALA A 41 -26.94 17.25 5.58
N GLU A 42 -27.14 17.34 6.89
CA GLU A 42 -28.41 17.12 7.56
C GLU A 42 -29.44 18.13 7.04
N ALA A 43 -30.46 17.64 6.33
CA ALA A 43 -31.54 18.48 5.83
C ALA A 43 -32.41 18.96 7.01
N PRO A 44 -32.88 20.23 7.02
CA PRO A 44 -33.75 20.70 8.08
C PRO A 44 -35.04 19.89 8.10
N ALA A 45 -35.37 19.34 9.27
CA ALA A 45 -36.49 18.41 9.43
C ALA A 45 -37.84 19.04 9.06
N GLU A 46 -38.56 18.36 8.17
CA GLU A 46 -39.90 18.73 7.71
C GLU A 46 -40.93 18.32 8.78
N ALA A 47 -41.80 19.26 9.20
CA ALA A 47 -42.71 19.06 10.31
C ALA A 47 -43.98 18.29 9.92
N ALA A 48 -44.35 17.29 10.72
CA ALA A 48 -45.60 16.52 10.61
C ALA A 48 -46.50 16.75 11.85
N PRO A 49 -47.83 16.54 11.76
CA PRO A 49 -48.81 17.20 12.63
C PRO A 49 -49.05 16.53 14.00
N ALA A 50 -49.69 17.28 14.90
CA ALA A 50 -49.84 16.95 16.33
C ALA A 50 -51.26 16.52 16.76
N ALA A 51 -51.35 15.75 17.86
CA ALA A 51 -52.37 15.80 18.95
C ALA A 51 -52.33 14.51 19.81
N PRO A 52 -52.83 14.48 21.08
CA PRO A 52 -53.13 15.56 22.04
C PRO A 52 -52.39 15.40 23.41
N ALA A 53 -52.81 16.14 24.45
CA ALA A 53 -51.99 16.51 25.62
C ALA A 53 -52.39 15.91 27.00
N ALA A 54 -51.49 16.07 27.98
CA ALA A 54 -51.74 16.28 29.43
C ALA A 54 -50.45 16.93 30.03
N GLY A 55 -50.47 18.14 30.61
CA GLY A 55 -50.58 18.41 32.07
C GLY A 55 -49.19 18.34 32.76
N ASP A 56 -48.66 19.30 33.55
CA ASP A 56 -49.17 20.57 34.10
C ASP A 56 -48.00 21.56 34.37
N ALA A 57 -48.30 22.84 34.69
CA ALA A 57 -47.33 23.91 34.97
C ALA A 57 -46.98 24.04 36.49
N PRO A 58 -46.05 24.94 36.93
CA PRO A 58 -46.34 26.38 37.01
C PRO A 58 -45.17 27.35 36.66
N ALA A 59 -45.50 28.65 36.54
CA ALA A 59 -44.59 29.80 36.35
C ALA A 59 -44.23 30.47 37.72
N PRO A 60 -43.57 31.66 37.86
CA PRO A 60 -43.60 32.90 37.06
C PRO A 60 -42.19 33.30 36.51
N GLU A 61 -41.80 34.52 36.09
CA GLU A 61 -42.42 35.88 36.10
C GLU A 61 -42.00 36.73 34.86
N ALA A 62 -41.83 38.07 34.99
CA ALA A 62 -41.82 39.02 33.86
C ALA A 62 -40.67 40.07 33.86
N ALA A 63 -40.32 40.56 32.65
CA ALA A 63 -39.94 41.96 32.30
C ALA A 63 -39.65 42.05 30.78
N SER A 64 -40.42 42.73 29.94
CA SER A 64 -40.47 44.19 29.67
C SER A 64 -39.19 44.83 29.06
N ALA A 65 -39.23 45.17 27.76
CA ALA A 65 -38.91 46.52 27.22
C ALA A 65 -39.04 46.58 25.67
N VAL A 66 -39.23 47.81 25.15
CA VAL A 66 -39.61 48.19 23.76
C VAL A 66 -38.49 49.05 23.11
N PRO A 67 -38.37 49.17 21.76
CA PRO A 67 -37.18 49.68 21.08
C PRO A 67 -37.22 51.20 20.82
N PRO A 68 -36.26 51.76 20.07
CA PRO A 68 -36.58 52.91 19.20
C PRO A 68 -35.95 52.87 17.79
N SER A 69 -36.40 53.84 16.99
CA SER A 69 -36.30 53.93 15.53
C SER A 69 -35.08 54.74 14.99
N THR A 70 -35.01 54.80 13.66
CA THR A 70 -34.16 55.63 12.76
C THR A 70 -33.93 57.10 13.16
N PRO A 71 -32.89 57.75 12.61
CA PRO A 71 -33.20 58.81 11.63
C PRO A 71 -32.25 58.89 10.40
N ALA A 72 -32.67 59.65 9.38
CA ALA A 72 -31.88 60.07 8.23
C ALA A 72 -31.52 61.57 8.32
N ALA A 73 -30.45 62.03 7.67
CA ALA A 73 -30.08 63.45 7.63
C ALA A 73 -29.41 63.92 6.31
N VAL A 74 -30.12 64.85 5.67
CA VAL A 74 -29.78 65.98 4.78
C VAL A 74 -28.29 66.37 4.58
N PRO A 75 -27.88 66.76 3.34
CA PRO A 75 -26.64 67.51 3.07
C PRO A 75 -26.84 69.04 3.06
N ALA A 76 -25.84 69.82 3.47
CA ALA A 76 -25.87 71.29 3.40
C ALA A 76 -24.51 71.90 3.05
N ALA A 77 -24.49 72.86 2.13
CA ALA A 77 -23.75 74.15 2.18
C ALA A 77 -23.74 74.83 0.80
N LEU A 78 -24.06 76.12 0.78
CA LEU A 78 -23.85 77.07 -0.33
C LEU A 78 -22.60 77.90 -0.02
N ASP A 79 -21.93 78.46 -1.04
CA ASP A 79 -21.20 79.74 -0.98
C ASP A 79 -20.78 80.22 -2.39
N PRO A 80 -20.33 81.50 -2.60
CA PRO A 80 -21.06 82.35 -3.56
C PRO A 80 -20.31 82.81 -4.83
N VAL A 81 -21.07 83.57 -5.63
CA VAL A 81 -20.76 84.29 -6.86
C VAL A 81 -19.65 85.35 -6.69
N PRO A 82 -18.85 85.62 -7.74
CA PRO A 82 -18.62 87.00 -8.17
C PRO A 82 -19.04 87.24 -9.62
N ALA A 83 -19.53 88.44 -9.91
CA ALA A 83 -19.99 88.86 -11.23
C ALA A 83 -18.88 89.54 -12.05
N SER A 84 -18.90 89.33 -13.36
CA SER A 84 -18.37 90.28 -14.34
C SER A 84 -19.20 90.21 -15.63
N GLY A 85 -19.55 91.37 -16.17
CA GLY A 85 -20.44 91.49 -17.34
C GLY A 85 -19.69 91.58 -18.66
N GLY A 86 -20.42 91.36 -19.76
CA GLY A 86 -19.93 91.52 -21.13
C GLY A 86 -21.01 91.14 -22.12
N GLY A 87 -21.80 92.12 -22.57
CA GLY A 87 -22.89 91.87 -23.53
C GLY A 87 -22.37 91.66 -24.94
N PHE A 88 -22.83 90.60 -25.60
CA PHE A 88 -22.71 90.41 -27.05
C PHE A 88 -24.09 90.17 -27.64
N ALA A 89 -24.42 90.90 -28.71
CA ALA A 89 -25.70 90.79 -29.39
C ALA A 89 -25.81 89.45 -30.12
N PHE A 90 -26.91 88.72 -29.89
CA PHE A 90 -27.19 87.46 -30.55
C PHE A 90 -27.93 87.70 -31.88
N ASP A 91 -27.35 87.23 -32.98
CA ASP A 91 -28.05 87.07 -34.26
C ASP A 91 -28.80 85.73 -34.25
N PRO A 92 -30.15 85.72 -34.24
CA PRO A 92 -30.94 84.52 -33.96
C PRO A 92 -30.87 83.45 -35.07
N VAL A 93 -30.43 83.80 -36.29
CA VAL A 93 -30.42 82.85 -37.42
C VAL A 93 -29.15 81.99 -37.42
N ALA A 94 -27.99 82.55 -37.05
CA ALA A 94 -26.75 81.79 -36.93
C ALA A 94 -26.77 80.81 -35.73
N ALA A 95 -27.35 81.23 -34.60
CA ALA A 95 -27.44 80.42 -33.39
C ALA A 95 -28.21 79.11 -33.60
N GLN A 96 -29.26 79.11 -34.42
CA GLN A 96 -30.09 77.93 -34.67
C GLN A 96 -29.30 76.82 -35.40
N ALA A 97 -28.46 77.19 -36.37
CA ALA A 97 -27.63 76.24 -37.12
C ALA A 97 -26.51 75.63 -36.26
N ASP A 98 -25.92 76.42 -35.35
CA ASP A 98 -24.96 75.90 -34.38
C ASP A 98 -25.62 74.99 -33.34
N ILE A 99 -26.84 75.30 -32.86
CA ILE A 99 -27.60 74.41 -31.98
C ILE A 99 -27.89 73.06 -32.66
N ASP A 100 -28.31 73.05 -33.92
CA ASP A 100 -28.58 71.81 -34.66
C ASP A 100 -27.30 70.98 -34.92
N ASN A 101 -26.18 71.64 -35.23
CA ASN A 101 -24.88 70.98 -35.35
C ASN A 101 -24.38 70.45 -34.00
N TYR A 102 -24.57 71.19 -32.91
CA TYR A 102 -24.22 70.76 -31.56
C TYR A 102 -25.07 69.55 -31.15
N MET A 103 -26.39 69.57 -31.41
CA MET A 103 -27.31 68.46 -31.14
C MET A 103 -27.01 67.21 -31.98
N LYS A 104 -26.59 67.36 -33.25
CA LYS A 104 -26.09 66.23 -34.06
C LYS A 104 -24.76 65.70 -33.52
N ALA A 105 -23.81 66.56 -33.17
CA ALA A 105 -22.53 66.16 -32.58
C ALA A 105 -22.71 65.48 -31.21
N GLU A 106 -23.67 65.94 -30.41
CA GLU A 106 -23.99 65.37 -29.10
C GLU A 106 -24.67 63.99 -29.24
N LYS A 107 -25.58 63.82 -30.22
CA LYS A 107 -26.14 62.49 -30.58
C LYS A 107 -25.04 61.53 -31.01
N VAL A 108 -24.06 61.96 -31.81
CA VAL A 108 -22.90 61.13 -32.20
C VAL A 108 -21.99 60.83 -31.01
N ARG A 109 -21.76 61.78 -30.09
CA ARG A 109 -20.99 61.54 -28.84
C ARG A 109 -21.71 60.57 -27.90
N LYS A 110 -23.04 60.68 -27.75
CA LYS A 110 -23.88 59.75 -26.98
C LYS A 110 -23.84 58.35 -27.60
N ALA A 111 -24.04 58.22 -28.92
CA ALA A 111 -23.93 56.94 -29.63
C ALA A 111 -22.53 56.31 -29.49
N LYS A 112 -21.44 57.08 -29.64
CA LYS A 112 -20.06 56.58 -29.42
C LYS A 112 -19.85 56.09 -27.99
N LYS A 113 -20.35 56.79 -26.96
CA LYS A 113 -20.30 56.32 -25.57
C LYS A 113 -21.08 55.01 -25.40
N THR A 114 -22.31 54.92 -25.93
CA THR A 114 -23.12 53.68 -25.85
C THR A 114 -22.42 52.50 -26.51
N ILE A 115 -21.81 52.68 -27.69
CA ILE A 115 -21.03 51.63 -28.37
C ILE A 115 -19.84 51.19 -27.51
N ILE A 116 -19.09 52.12 -26.91
CA ILE A 116 -17.97 51.79 -26.02
C ILE A 116 -18.44 50.98 -24.81
N TYR A 117 -19.54 51.36 -24.15
CA TYR A 117 -20.10 50.59 -23.04
C TYR A 117 -20.58 49.19 -23.46
N LEU A 118 -21.15 49.05 -24.66
CA LEU A 118 -21.59 47.76 -25.20
C LEU A 118 -20.40 46.82 -25.46
N VAL A 119 -19.29 47.34 -26.01
CA VAL A 119 -18.04 46.58 -26.20
C VAL A 119 -17.43 46.16 -24.85
N ILE A 120 -17.39 47.05 -23.86
CA ILE A 120 -16.90 46.73 -22.51
C ILE A 120 -17.78 45.64 -21.87
N PHE A 121 -19.10 45.72 -22.02
CA PHE A 121 -20.03 44.71 -21.50
C PHE A 121 -19.81 43.34 -22.14
N LEU A 122 -19.62 43.27 -23.47
CA LEU A 122 -19.33 42.01 -24.17
C LEU A 122 -18.00 41.39 -23.73
N ILE A 123 -16.95 42.20 -23.53
CA ILE A 123 -15.65 41.73 -23.02
C ILE A 123 -15.79 41.21 -21.58
N ALA A 124 -16.52 41.92 -20.71
CA ALA A 124 -16.78 41.48 -19.34
C ALA A 124 -17.59 40.18 -19.29
N ALA A 125 -18.65 40.06 -20.10
CA ALA A 125 -19.43 38.83 -20.22
C ALA A 125 -18.59 37.65 -20.74
N GLY A 126 -17.73 37.88 -21.73
CA GLY A 126 -16.79 36.88 -22.24
C GLY A 126 -15.78 36.40 -21.18
N LEU A 127 -15.23 37.32 -20.37
CA LEU A 127 -14.34 36.98 -19.25
C LEU A 127 -15.06 36.18 -18.15
N ILE A 128 -16.27 36.59 -17.77
CA ILE A 128 -17.09 35.86 -16.78
C ILE A 128 -17.43 34.45 -17.30
N GLY A 129 -17.85 34.34 -18.57
CA GLY A 129 -18.13 33.06 -19.23
C GLY A 129 -16.91 32.14 -19.29
N PHE A 130 -15.73 32.69 -19.63
CA PHE A 130 -14.47 31.94 -19.64
C PHE A 130 -14.06 31.45 -18.25
N LEU A 131 -14.22 32.29 -17.21
CA LEU A 131 -13.93 31.90 -15.83
C LEU A 131 -14.92 30.83 -15.31
N ALA A 132 -16.21 30.96 -15.62
CA ALA A 132 -17.23 29.96 -15.28
C ALA A 132 -16.97 28.62 -15.99
N TYR A 133 -16.68 28.64 -17.30
CA TYR A 133 -16.29 27.45 -18.06
C TYR A 133 -15.05 26.79 -17.46
N ARG A 134 -13.99 27.56 -17.18
CA ARG A 134 -12.76 27.04 -16.56
C ARG A 134 -12.98 26.49 -15.14
N SER A 135 -13.96 27.02 -14.40
CA SER A 135 -14.37 26.47 -13.10
C SER A 135 -15.08 25.12 -13.27
N ASN A 136 -16.04 25.04 -14.19
CA ASN A 136 -16.80 23.81 -14.46
C ASN A 136 -15.91 22.68 -14.98
N VAL A 137 -14.97 22.96 -15.89
CA VAL A 137 -13.98 21.97 -16.37
C VAL A 137 -13.16 21.43 -15.19
N LYS A 138 -12.64 22.29 -14.31
CA LYS A 138 -11.89 21.86 -13.12
C LYS A 138 -12.74 21.04 -12.14
N GLU A 139 -14.03 21.33 -12.01
CA GLU A 139 -14.92 20.51 -11.20
C GLU A 139 -15.21 19.14 -11.83
N GLN A 140 -15.34 19.06 -13.14
CA GLN A 140 -15.46 17.79 -13.85
C GLN A 140 -14.18 16.97 -13.71
N GLU A 141 -13.00 17.55 -13.94
CA GLU A 141 -11.70 16.90 -13.71
C GLU A 141 -11.56 16.35 -12.29
N LYS A 142 -11.97 17.12 -11.26
CA LYS A 142 -12.01 16.65 -9.86
C LYS A 142 -12.98 15.49 -9.65
N LYS A 143 -14.19 15.55 -10.22
CA LYS A 143 -15.22 14.49 -10.10
C LYS A 143 -14.76 13.21 -10.78
N GLU A 144 -14.16 13.30 -11.97
CA GLU A 144 -13.56 12.16 -12.68
C GLU A 144 -12.37 11.58 -11.91
N ALA A 145 -11.48 12.42 -11.38
CA ALA A 145 -10.36 11.98 -10.55
C ALA A 145 -10.81 11.25 -9.28
N ALA A 146 -11.83 11.77 -8.58
CA ALA A 146 -12.40 11.15 -7.39
C ALA A 146 -13.10 9.82 -7.71
N ALA A 147 -13.88 9.76 -8.79
CA ALA A 147 -14.53 8.54 -9.26
C ALA A 147 -13.51 7.46 -9.65
N PHE A 148 -12.46 7.83 -10.39
CA PHE A 148 -11.36 6.93 -10.73
C PHE A 148 -10.64 6.42 -9.49
N LEU A 149 -10.31 7.30 -8.53
CA LEU A 149 -9.64 6.90 -7.29
C LEU A 149 -10.49 5.94 -6.46
N LYS A 150 -11.81 6.17 -6.37
CA LYS A 150 -12.74 5.25 -5.70
C LYS A 150 -12.68 3.86 -6.34
N ALA A 151 -12.84 3.78 -7.67
CA ALA A 151 -12.79 2.51 -8.39
C ALA A 151 -11.41 1.82 -8.30
N PHE A 152 -10.31 2.58 -8.37
CA PHE A 152 -8.95 2.06 -8.17
C PHE A 152 -8.77 1.48 -6.76
N PHE A 153 -9.23 2.19 -5.72
CA PHE A 153 -9.15 1.68 -4.35
C PHE A 153 -10.08 0.51 -4.09
N GLU A 154 -11.22 0.41 -4.78
CA GLU A 154 -12.11 -0.76 -4.72
C GLU A 154 -11.40 -2.02 -5.26
N VAL A 155 -10.76 -1.94 -6.44
CA VAL A 155 -9.93 -3.02 -7.00
C VAL A 155 -8.73 -3.37 -6.10
N ASN A 156 -8.09 -2.35 -5.52
CA ASN A 156 -6.93 -2.52 -4.65
C ASN A 156 -7.29 -3.17 -3.29
N ASN A 157 -8.41 -2.76 -2.68
CA ASN A 157 -8.83 -3.20 -1.35
C ASN A 157 -9.70 -4.48 -1.43
N GLY A 158 -10.30 -4.76 -2.59
CA GLY A 158 -10.94 -6.00 -2.97
C GLY A 158 -9.93 -7.04 -3.45
N SER A 159 -9.71 -7.12 -4.77
CA SER A 159 -8.95 -8.18 -5.43
C SER A 159 -7.48 -8.22 -5.02
N MET A 160 -6.79 -7.09 -4.94
CA MET A 160 -5.35 -7.08 -4.59
C MET A 160 -5.08 -7.36 -3.11
N ALA A 161 -5.87 -6.80 -2.18
CA ALA A 161 -5.79 -7.19 -0.77
C ALA A 161 -6.32 -8.63 -0.53
N GLY A 162 -7.27 -9.10 -1.34
CA GLY A 162 -7.71 -10.50 -1.38
C GLY A 162 -6.58 -11.44 -1.75
N PHE A 163 -5.82 -11.12 -2.80
CA PHE A 163 -4.61 -11.83 -3.19
C PHE A 163 -3.59 -11.93 -2.04
N TRP A 164 -3.22 -10.82 -1.41
CA TRP A 164 -2.25 -10.84 -0.32
C TRP A 164 -2.74 -11.65 0.89
N ARG A 165 -4.01 -11.48 1.32
CA ARG A 165 -4.63 -12.28 2.39
C ARG A 165 -4.67 -13.77 2.05
N CYS A 166 -4.92 -14.13 0.79
CA CYS A 166 -4.85 -15.52 0.30
C CYS A 166 -3.43 -16.09 0.46
N VAL A 167 -2.43 -15.38 -0.06
CA VAL A 167 -1.02 -15.80 -0.07
C VAL A 167 -0.50 -16.08 1.36
N VAL A 168 -0.65 -15.13 2.28
CA VAL A 168 -0.18 -15.26 3.67
C VAL A 168 -1.19 -15.98 4.59
N ARG A 169 -2.32 -16.42 4.04
CA ARG A 169 -3.48 -17.04 4.73
C ARG A 169 -4.02 -16.27 5.95
N ALA A 170 -3.80 -14.95 6.02
CA ALA A 170 -4.27 -14.13 7.12
C ALA A 170 -5.68 -13.57 6.83
N LYS A 171 -6.72 -14.29 7.28
CA LYS A 171 -8.13 -13.91 7.04
C LYS A 171 -8.48 -12.48 7.50
N HIS A 172 -7.93 -12.04 8.63
CA HIS A 172 -8.32 -10.79 9.32
C HIS A 172 -7.20 -9.75 9.41
N LYS A 173 -6.05 -9.94 8.74
CA LYS A 173 -5.03 -8.89 8.69
C LYS A 173 -5.34 -7.90 7.58
N ASP A 174 -5.32 -6.62 7.93
CA ASP A 174 -5.28 -5.54 6.95
C ASP A 174 -3.93 -5.53 6.22
N VAL A 175 -3.99 -5.59 4.88
CA VAL A 175 -2.83 -5.59 3.98
C VAL A 175 -2.15 -4.21 3.93
N HIS A 176 -2.91 -3.13 4.16
CA HIS A 176 -2.38 -1.76 4.17
C HIS A 176 -1.51 -1.48 5.41
N LEU A 177 -1.67 -2.27 6.47
CA LEU A 177 -0.82 -2.24 7.67
C LEU A 177 0.37 -3.22 7.61
N MET A 178 0.37 -4.19 6.68
CA MET A 178 1.51 -5.12 6.53
C MET A 178 2.75 -4.40 6.01
N ASN A 179 3.90 -4.66 6.64
CA ASN A 179 5.22 -4.35 6.08
C ASN A 179 5.75 -5.56 5.26
N PRO A 180 6.82 -5.41 4.46
CA PRO A 180 7.38 -6.52 3.67
C PRO A 180 7.81 -7.72 4.52
N GLY A 181 8.29 -7.48 5.74
CA GLY A 181 8.63 -8.52 6.71
C GLY A 181 7.42 -9.32 7.19
N ASP A 182 6.26 -8.70 7.38
CA ASP A 182 5.00 -9.40 7.70
C ASP A 182 4.60 -10.38 6.59
N VAL A 183 4.78 -9.98 5.33
CA VAL A 183 4.47 -10.80 4.15
C VAL A 183 5.41 -11.99 4.06
N VAL A 184 6.73 -11.75 4.23
CA VAL A 184 7.76 -12.79 4.25
C VAL A 184 7.55 -13.76 5.40
N ALA A 185 7.34 -13.27 6.63
CA ALA A 185 7.10 -14.10 7.80
C ALA A 185 5.78 -14.87 7.71
N GLY A 186 4.75 -14.28 7.12
CA GLY A 186 3.49 -14.97 6.83
C GLY A 186 3.67 -16.11 5.83
N LEU A 187 4.40 -15.88 4.74
CA LEU A 187 4.71 -16.91 3.74
C LEU A 187 5.54 -18.06 4.31
N ASP A 188 6.63 -17.76 4.99
CA ASP A 188 7.50 -18.74 5.64
C ASP A 188 6.76 -19.52 6.74
N GLY A 189 5.96 -18.85 7.57
CA GLY A 189 5.11 -19.47 8.58
C GLY A 189 4.08 -20.44 7.99
N VAL A 190 3.38 -20.05 6.92
CA VAL A 190 2.43 -20.93 6.23
C VAL A 190 3.14 -22.09 5.52
N PHE A 191 4.31 -21.86 4.91
CA PHE A 191 5.10 -22.94 4.32
C PHE A 191 5.54 -23.95 5.38
N LYS A 192 6.07 -23.50 6.53
CA LYS A 192 6.44 -24.38 7.65
C LYS A 192 5.25 -25.20 8.16
N ALA A 193 4.06 -24.60 8.23
CA ALA A 193 2.84 -25.29 8.65
C ALA A 193 2.28 -26.26 7.58
N ARG A 194 2.47 -25.98 6.28
CA ARG A 194 1.84 -26.71 5.16
C ARG A 194 2.79 -26.91 3.96
N PRO A 195 3.97 -27.53 4.13
CA PRO A 195 5.02 -27.52 3.10
C PRO A 195 4.62 -28.26 1.82
N LYS A 196 3.79 -29.30 1.94
CA LYS A 196 3.34 -30.12 0.80
C LYS A 196 2.27 -29.48 -0.08
N SER A 197 1.48 -28.54 0.43
CA SER A 197 0.26 -28.04 -0.24
C SER A 197 0.21 -26.53 -0.46
N GLN A 198 1.12 -25.76 0.15
CA GLN A 198 1.09 -24.30 0.01
C GLN A 198 1.43 -23.83 -1.42
N GLY A 199 2.33 -24.51 -2.14
CA GLY A 199 2.65 -24.16 -3.54
C GLY A 199 1.44 -24.33 -4.46
N ASP A 200 0.77 -25.49 -4.42
CA ASP A 200 -0.47 -25.75 -5.14
C ASP A 200 -1.59 -24.77 -4.76
N TYR A 201 -1.70 -24.42 -3.49
CA TYR A 201 -2.69 -23.46 -3.02
C TYR A 201 -2.46 -22.05 -3.58
N ILE A 202 -1.22 -21.52 -3.53
CA ILE A 202 -0.90 -20.22 -4.12
C ILE A 202 -1.20 -20.26 -5.62
N ARG A 203 -0.77 -21.32 -6.33
CA ARG A 203 -0.98 -21.47 -7.78
C ARG A 203 -2.47 -21.53 -8.17
N ARG A 204 -3.29 -22.32 -7.46
CA ARG A 204 -4.69 -22.60 -7.83
C ARG A 204 -5.71 -21.64 -7.24
N LYS A 205 -5.39 -20.94 -6.14
CA LYS A 205 -6.34 -20.06 -5.45
C LYS A 205 -5.92 -18.59 -5.43
N CYS A 206 -4.62 -18.29 -5.26
CA CYS A 206 -4.19 -16.90 -5.12
C CYS A 206 -3.76 -16.27 -6.45
N LEU A 207 -2.93 -16.92 -7.26
CA LEU A 207 -2.50 -16.37 -8.56
C LEU A 207 -3.65 -16.00 -9.52
N PRO A 208 -4.79 -16.72 -9.58
CA PRO A 208 -5.94 -16.29 -10.38
C PRO A 208 -6.54 -14.95 -9.94
N MET A 209 -6.52 -14.61 -8.64
CA MET A 209 -6.97 -13.30 -8.15
C MET A 209 -6.12 -12.18 -8.73
N LEU A 210 -4.79 -12.38 -8.78
CA LEU A 210 -3.85 -11.41 -9.34
C LEU A 210 -4.04 -11.20 -10.85
N ALA A 211 -4.52 -12.22 -11.57
CA ALA A 211 -4.93 -12.08 -12.97
C ALA A 211 -6.26 -11.32 -13.11
N GLY A 212 -7.24 -11.59 -12.23
CA GLY A 212 -8.49 -10.82 -12.15
C GLY A 212 -8.24 -9.33 -11.88
N THR A 213 -7.33 -9.00 -10.96
CA THR A 213 -6.92 -7.61 -10.70
C THR A 213 -6.43 -6.90 -11.98
N MET A 214 -5.68 -7.56 -12.87
CA MET A 214 -5.28 -6.94 -14.14
C MET A 214 -6.48 -6.60 -15.02
N THR A 215 -7.41 -7.54 -15.19
CA THR A 215 -8.64 -7.32 -15.98
C THR A 215 -9.49 -6.19 -15.41
N GLU A 216 -9.59 -6.09 -14.08
CA GLU A 216 -10.29 -4.99 -13.40
C GLU A 216 -9.59 -3.64 -13.62
N LEU A 217 -8.26 -3.58 -13.54
CA LEU A 217 -7.47 -2.35 -13.80
C LEU A 217 -7.49 -1.92 -15.28
N ASP A 218 -7.64 -2.86 -16.21
CA ASP A 218 -7.78 -2.59 -17.64
C ASP A 218 -9.18 -2.09 -18.00
N ALA A 219 -10.20 -2.43 -17.21
CA ALA A 219 -11.54 -1.87 -17.33
C ALA A 219 -11.68 -0.43 -16.77
N LEU A 220 -10.73 0.03 -15.93
CA LEU A 220 -10.71 1.40 -15.43
C LEU A 220 -10.42 2.40 -16.56
N LYS A 221 -11.13 3.54 -16.52
CA LYS A 221 -10.92 4.69 -17.41
C LYS A 221 -10.15 5.80 -16.65
N PRO A 222 -8.81 5.78 -16.63
CA PRO A 222 -8.04 6.80 -15.91
C PRO A 222 -8.09 8.16 -16.61
N PRO A 223 -8.27 9.27 -15.86
CA PRO A 223 -7.98 10.60 -16.39
C PRO A 223 -6.49 10.72 -16.81
N PRO A 224 -6.13 11.66 -17.70
CA PRO A 224 -4.79 11.72 -18.29
C PRO A 224 -3.63 11.74 -17.29
N ASP A 225 -3.79 12.46 -16.17
CA ASP A 225 -2.82 12.56 -15.07
C ASP A 225 -2.56 11.22 -14.35
N PHE A 226 -3.58 10.34 -14.26
CA PHE A 226 -3.48 9.06 -13.56
C PHE A 226 -2.94 7.94 -14.43
N LYS A 227 -3.14 8.02 -15.75
CA LYS A 227 -2.72 7.00 -16.73
C LYS A 227 -1.27 6.52 -16.53
N PRO A 228 -0.23 7.37 -16.46
CA PRO A 228 1.14 6.88 -16.26
C PRO A 228 1.36 6.17 -14.92
N ARG A 229 0.63 6.54 -13.86
CA ARG A 229 0.73 5.90 -12.53
C ARG A 229 -0.01 4.56 -12.48
N LEU A 230 -1.14 4.46 -13.16
CA LEU A 230 -1.85 3.19 -13.34
C LEU A 230 -1.01 2.20 -14.15
N GLU A 231 -0.35 2.65 -15.22
CA GLU A 231 0.56 1.79 -16.01
C GLU A 231 1.81 1.37 -15.20
N ASP A 232 2.36 2.25 -14.37
CA ASP A 232 3.42 1.87 -13.42
C ASP A 232 2.93 0.81 -12.39
N PHE A 233 1.70 0.91 -11.90
CA PHE A 233 1.09 -0.08 -11.02
C PHE A 233 0.87 -1.43 -11.73
N LYS A 234 0.30 -1.42 -12.94
CA LYS A 234 0.11 -2.62 -13.78
C LYS A 234 1.42 -3.36 -14.03
N LYS A 235 2.54 -2.67 -14.26
CA LYS A 235 3.88 -3.30 -14.43
C LYS A 235 4.36 -4.09 -13.20
N VAL A 236 3.91 -3.77 -11.98
CA VAL A 236 4.30 -4.51 -10.77
C VAL A 236 3.62 -5.89 -10.72
N ILE A 237 2.40 -6.02 -11.25
CA ILE A 237 1.61 -7.26 -11.14
C ILE A 237 2.28 -8.45 -11.85
N PRO A 238 2.76 -8.36 -13.10
CA PRO A 238 3.53 -9.42 -13.75
C PRO A 238 4.83 -9.79 -13.00
N LYS A 239 5.53 -8.81 -12.41
CA LYS A 239 6.73 -9.08 -11.59
C LYS A 239 6.37 -9.92 -10.35
N LEU A 240 5.32 -9.53 -9.63
CA LEU A 240 4.80 -10.27 -8.48
C LEU A 240 4.44 -11.70 -8.88
N ARG A 241 3.67 -11.88 -9.96
CA ARG A 241 3.32 -13.19 -10.49
C ARG A 241 4.55 -14.05 -10.76
N SER A 242 5.55 -13.51 -11.47
CA SER A 242 6.81 -14.21 -11.76
C SER A 242 7.58 -14.60 -10.49
N GLY A 243 7.65 -13.70 -9.50
CA GLY A 243 8.25 -13.98 -8.20
C GLY A 243 7.57 -15.14 -7.47
N PHE A 244 6.23 -15.16 -7.44
CA PHE A 244 5.47 -16.27 -6.86
C PHE A 244 5.59 -17.57 -7.66
N GLU A 245 5.60 -17.54 -8.99
CA GLU A 245 5.81 -18.72 -9.82
C GLU A 245 7.23 -19.31 -9.60
N GLY A 246 8.25 -18.47 -9.42
CA GLY A 246 9.60 -18.88 -9.03
C GLY A 246 9.65 -19.53 -7.64
N TYR A 247 9.00 -18.90 -6.65
CA TYR A 247 8.86 -19.44 -5.30
C TYR A 247 8.15 -20.82 -5.30
N ILE A 248 7.01 -20.95 -6.00
CA ILE A 248 6.27 -22.22 -6.12
C ILE A 248 7.14 -23.30 -6.76
N LYS A 249 7.85 -23.02 -7.87
CA LYS A 249 8.77 -23.98 -8.50
C LYS A 249 9.85 -24.48 -7.53
N LYS A 250 10.33 -23.63 -6.62
CA LYS A 250 11.25 -24.05 -5.56
C LYS A 250 10.58 -24.86 -4.45
N MET A 251 9.32 -24.59 -4.12
CA MET A 251 8.55 -25.43 -3.17
C MET A 251 8.29 -26.83 -3.73
N GLU A 252 8.07 -26.97 -5.04
CA GLU A 252 7.93 -28.26 -5.70
C GLU A 252 9.24 -29.06 -5.65
N LYS A 253 10.37 -28.42 -5.97
CA LYS A 253 11.71 -29.00 -5.76
C LYS A 253 11.98 -29.31 -4.29
N ALA A 254 11.45 -28.51 -3.36
CA ALA A 254 11.60 -28.76 -1.94
C ALA A 254 10.80 -29.98 -1.47
N LYS A 255 9.63 -30.24 -2.08
CA LYS A 255 8.82 -31.43 -1.80
C LYS A 255 9.54 -32.73 -2.18
N THR A 256 10.23 -32.77 -3.31
CA THR A 256 11.03 -33.94 -3.71
C THR A 256 12.28 -34.08 -2.85
N LEU A 257 13.04 -32.99 -2.64
CA LEU A 257 14.20 -32.99 -1.74
C LEU A 257 13.83 -33.46 -0.33
N ALA A 258 12.73 -32.99 0.25
CA ALA A 258 12.26 -33.40 1.58
C ALA A 258 11.70 -34.84 1.62
N SER A 259 11.44 -35.47 0.48
CA SER A 259 11.16 -36.92 0.41
C SER A 259 12.46 -37.71 0.50
N ASN A 260 13.42 -37.38 -0.36
CA ASN A 260 14.73 -38.03 -0.40
C ASN A 260 15.48 -37.85 0.94
N GLU A 261 15.41 -36.68 1.58
CA GLU A 261 15.97 -36.44 2.92
C GLU A 261 15.37 -37.36 3.99
N LYS A 262 14.08 -37.73 3.87
CA LYS A 262 13.45 -38.69 4.78
C LYS A 262 13.89 -40.12 4.49
N GLU A 263 14.10 -40.47 3.23
CA GLU A 263 14.64 -41.78 2.85
C GLU A 263 16.08 -41.94 3.35
N VAL A 264 16.92 -40.90 3.25
CA VAL A 264 18.27 -40.89 3.84
C VAL A 264 18.20 -41.07 5.35
N VAL A 265 17.31 -40.35 6.04
CA VAL A 265 17.10 -40.50 7.48
C VAL A 265 16.63 -41.91 7.85
N ALA A 266 15.66 -42.48 7.12
CA ALA A 266 15.14 -43.82 7.38
C ALA A 266 16.18 -44.92 7.09
N ALA A 267 17.09 -44.69 6.14
CA ALA A 267 18.19 -45.60 5.85
C ALA A 267 19.31 -45.52 6.90
N ALA A 268 19.59 -44.32 7.42
CA ALA A 268 20.47 -44.13 8.57
C ALA A 268 19.89 -44.80 9.83
N GLU A 269 18.59 -44.63 10.08
CA GLU A 269 17.87 -45.32 11.17
C GLU A 269 17.92 -46.85 11.01
N ALA A 270 17.81 -47.37 9.77
CA ALA A 270 17.97 -48.80 9.50
C ALA A 270 19.42 -49.31 9.71
N PHE A 271 20.44 -48.50 9.40
CA PHE A 271 21.85 -48.81 9.68
C PHE A 271 22.14 -48.87 11.19
N HIS A 272 21.42 -48.09 11.99
CA HIS A 272 21.51 -48.07 13.46
C HIS A 272 20.46 -48.95 14.18
N ALA A 273 19.67 -49.75 13.45
CA ALA A 273 18.71 -50.67 14.05
C ALA A 273 19.39 -51.91 14.65
N TYR A 274 18.86 -52.40 15.78
CA TYR A 274 19.33 -53.61 16.47
C TYR A 274 19.36 -54.83 15.54
N GLU A 275 18.25 -55.10 14.85
CA GLU A 275 18.19 -56.04 13.74
C GLU A 275 18.17 -55.26 12.42
N GLN A 276 19.26 -55.34 11.66
CA GLN A 276 19.44 -54.74 10.34
C GLN A 276 18.64 -55.51 9.25
N THR A 277 17.34 -55.64 9.47
CA THR A 277 16.40 -56.42 8.63
C THR A 277 16.29 -55.86 7.21
N ASP A 278 16.38 -54.54 7.02
CA ASP A 278 16.39 -53.88 5.71
C ASP A 278 17.82 -53.67 5.18
N ARG A 279 18.47 -54.78 4.82
CA ARG A 279 19.85 -54.76 4.31
C ARG A 279 20.05 -53.83 3.10
N ALA A 280 19.02 -53.66 2.26
CA ALA A 280 19.09 -52.76 1.10
C ALA A 280 19.28 -51.30 1.53
N LYS A 281 18.50 -50.82 2.52
CA LYS A 281 18.69 -49.48 3.10
C LYS A 281 20.04 -49.32 3.79
N VAL A 282 20.50 -50.34 4.52
CA VAL A 282 21.81 -50.33 5.21
C VAL A 282 22.97 -50.17 4.22
N VAL A 283 22.93 -50.91 3.09
CA VAL A 283 23.93 -50.80 2.01
C VAL A 283 23.84 -49.45 1.31
N GLY A 284 22.64 -49.00 0.94
CA GLY A 284 22.41 -47.69 0.32
C GLY A 284 22.87 -46.52 1.20
N TYR A 285 22.70 -46.62 2.52
CA TYR A 285 23.23 -45.63 3.46
C TYR A 285 24.76 -45.60 3.45
N VAL A 286 25.43 -46.75 3.54
CA VAL A 286 26.91 -46.81 3.47
C VAL A 286 27.44 -46.27 2.14
N ASN A 287 26.76 -46.56 1.01
CA ASN A 287 27.13 -46.01 -0.30
C ASN A 287 26.94 -44.48 -0.38
N LEU A 288 25.88 -43.94 0.22
CA LEU A 288 25.69 -42.50 0.36
C LEU A 288 26.78 -41.88 1.25
N MET A 289 27.10 -42.49 2.40
CA MET A 289 28.12 -41.94 3.31
C MET A 289 29.53 -42.03 2.72
N LEU A 290 29.84 -43.03 1.88
CA LEU A 290 31.09 -43.10 1.11
C LEU A 290 31.19 -42.01 0.03
N CYS A 291 30.08 -41.64 -0.61
CA CYS A 291 30.07 -40.50 -1.55
C CYS A 291 30.30 -39.16 -0.82
N VAL A 292 29.71 -39.00 0.37
CA VAL A 292 29.84 -37.78 1.18
C VAL A 292 31.22 -37.69 1.82
N VAL A 293 31.72 -38.79 2.38
CA VAL A 293 32.99 -38.94 3.11
C VAL A 293 33.80 -40.11 2.52
N PRO A 294 34.62 -39.88 1.48
CA PRO A 294 35.40 -40.94 0.83
C PRO A 294 36.31 -41.72 1.79
N ASP A 295 36.86 -41.05 2.80
CA ASP A 295 37.80 -41.62 3.78
C ASP A 295 37.11 -42.38 4.94
N LEU A 296 35.79 -42.58 4.86
CA LEU A 296 35.00 -43.35 5.83
C LEU A 296 35.59 -44.74 6.16
N PRO A 297 36.16 -45.52 5.22
CA PRO A 297 36.83 -46.79 5.54
C PRO A 297 38.04 -46.61 6.46
N GLU A 298 38.77 -45.49 6.36
CA GLU A 298 39.92 -45.21 7.22
C GLU A 298 39.51 -44.77 8.61
N MET A 299 38.44 -43.98 8.71
CA MET A 299 37.81 -43.63 9.99
C MET A 299 37.37 -44.92 10.71
N ALA A 300 36.71 -45.83 9.99
CA ALA A 300 36.29 -47.14 10.53
C ALA A 300 37.48 -48.01 11.00
N LYS A 301 38.62 -47.99 10.32
CA LYS A 301 39.85 -48.67 10.79
C LYS A 301 40.36 -48.12 12.13
N LYS A 302 40.23 -46.80 12.36
CA LYS A 302 40.72 -46.11 13.56
C LYS A 302 39.84 -46.32 14.80
N VAL A 303 38.59 -46.79 14.62
CA VAL A 303 37.66 -47.12 15.72
C VAL A 303 38.21 -48.28 16.58
N LYS A 304 38.65 -47.98 17.81
CA LYS A 304 39.22 -48.97 18.74
C LYS A 304 38.15 -49.86 19.39
N LYS A 305 37.09 -49.25 19.93
CA LYS A 305 35.92 -49.93 20.51
C LYS A 305 34.75 -49.76 19.54
N ALA A 306 34.13 -50.86 19.14
CA ALA A 306 32.97 -50.84 18.24
C ALA A 306 31.71 -51.28 19.00
N PRO A 307 30.52 -50.76 18.63
CA PRO A 307 30.30 -49.74 17.61
C PRO A 307 30.63 -48.33 18.11
N ASP A 308 31.19 -47.47 17.27
CA ASP A 308 31.36 -46.04 17.55
C ASP A 308 31.30 -45.21 16.25
N VAL A 309 30.29 -44.35 16.16
CA VAL A 309 30.07 -43.44 15.03
C VAL A 309 30.69 -42.04 15.25
N GLN A 310 31.29 -41.77 16.43
CA GLN A 310 31.83 -40.45 16.78
C GLN A 310 32.78 -39.84 15.73
N PRO A 311 33.73 -40.58 15.11
CA PRO A 311 34.62 -39.99 14.09
C PRO A 311 33.87 -39.47 12.85
N LEU A 312 32.77 -40.15 12.49
CA LEU A 312 31.91 -39.74 11.38
C LEU A 312 31.07 -38.51 11.77
N VAL A 313 30.53 -38.49 12.99
CA VAL A 313 29.80 -37.33 13.55
C VAL A 313 30.69 -36.10 13.60
N GLU A 314 31.94 -36.23 14.04
CA GLU A 314 32.92 -35.14 14.08
C GLU A 314 33.24 -34.62 12.67
N HIS A 315 33.43 -35.50 11.69
CA HIS A 315 33.64 -35.09 10.30
C HIS A 315 32.42 -34.34 9.74
N ILE A 316 31.21 -34.87 9.94
CA ILE A 316 29.95 -34.21 9.53
C ILE A 316 29.85 -32.83 10.20
N GLN A 317 30.12 -32.72 11.50
CA GLN A 317 30.10 -31.44 12.21
C GLN A 317 31.16 -30.46 11.69
N ALA A 318 32.35 -30.92 11.30
CA ALA A 318 33.38 -30.08 10.69
C ALA A 318 32.91 -29.53 9.33
N GLN A 319 32.32 -30.38 8.48
CA GLN A 319 31.75 -29.94 7.19
C GLN A 319 30.60 -28.93 7.38
N ILE A 320 29.70 -29.17 8.34
CA ILE A 320 28.60 -28.24 8.70
C ILE A 320 29.14 -26.88 9.18
N LYS A 321 30.24 -26.87 9.95
CA LYS A 321 30.89 -25.65 10.44
C LYS A 321 31.60 -24.88 9.32
N ALA A 322 32.17 -25.59 8.34
CA ALA A 322 32.87 -24.98 7.20
C ALA A 322 31.89 -24.37 6.18
N ASP A 323 31.00 -25.18 5.60
CA ASP A 323 29.89 -24.71 4.75
C ASP A 323 28.71 -25.70 4.79
N LEU A 324 27.74 -25.36 5.65
CA LEU A 324 26.50 -26.09 5.82
C LEU A 324 25.70 -26.25 4.52
N VAL A 325 25.71 -25.23 3.65
CA VAL A 325 24.92 -25.21 2.42
C VAL A 325 25.59 -26.03 1.32
N ALA A 326 26.91 -25.92 1.17
CA ALA A 326 27.67 -26.80 0.27
C ALA A 326 27.55 -28.26 0.69
N PHE A 327 27.74 -28.59 1.97
CA PHE A 327 27.63 -29.96 2.47
C PHE A 327 26.24 -30.56 2.25
N ALA A 328 25.17 -29.82 2.57
CA ALA A 328 23.81 -30.26 2.30
C ALA A 328 23.50 -30.38 0.81
N ASN A 329 24.08 -29.53 -0.05
CA ASN A 329 23.94 -29.63 -1.50
C ASN A 329 24.69 -30.85 -2.06
N LYS A 330 25.88 -31.18 -1.56
CA LYS A 330 26.63 -32.39 -1.95
C LYS A 330 25.81 -33.65 -1.65
N LEU A 331 25.26 -33.75 -0.44
CA LEU A 331 24.28 -34.77 -0.06
C LEU A 331 23.15 -34.84 -1.09
N ARG A 332 22.43 -33.72 -1.29
CA ARG A 332 21.20 -33.65 -2.10
C ARG A 332 21.37 -33.92 -3.59
N LYS A 333 22.48 -33.47 -4.19
CA LYS A 333 22.69 -33.50 -5.65
C LYS A 333 23.55 -34.67 -6.08
N ASP A 334 24.63 -34.93 -5.35
CA ASP A 334 25.69 -35.80 -5.83
C ASP A 334 25.56 -37.20 -5.21
N CYS A 335 25.09 -37.29 -3.96
CA CYS A 335 25.08 -38.54 -3.19
C CYS A 335 23.70 -39.18 -2.98
N PHE A 336 22.57 -38.46 -3.11
CA PHE A 336 21.24 -39.06 -2.97
C PHE A 336 20.97 -40.24 -3.93
N ALA A 337 21.53 -40.21 -5.15
CA ALA A 337 21.42 -41.31 -6.11
C ALA A 337 22.12 -42.61 -5.64
N LYS A 338 23.02 -42.53 -4.64
CA LYS A 338 23.65 -43.70 -4.03
C LYS A 338 22.78 -44.42 -3.00
N LEU A 339 21.67 -43.81 -2.56
CA LEU A 339 20.76 -44.45 -1.62
C LEU A 339 20.02 -45.67 -2.23
N SER A 340 19.78 -45.63 -3.55
CA SER A 340 19.23 -46.76 -4.32
C SER A 340 20.30 -47.72 -4.86
N ASP A 341 21.58 -47.47 -4.60
CA ASP A 341 22.68 -48.35 -4.99
C ASP A 341 22.83 -49.47 -3.96
N ILE A 342 22.23 -50.62 -4.26
CA ILE A 342 22.25 -51.82 -3.41
C ILE A 342 23.52 -52.67 -3.59
N SER A 343 24.51 -52.23 -4.38
CA SER A 343 25.76 -52.96 -4.53
C SER A 343 26.65 -52.80 -3.29
N GLU A 344 27.09 -53.91 -2.68
CA GLU A 344 27.88 -53.83 -1.44
C GLU A 344 29.31 -53.32 -1.73
N PRO A 345 29.72 -52.16 -1.18
CA PRO A 345 31.09 -51.69 -1.34
C PRO A 345 32.06 -52.62 -0.60
N LYS A 346 33.30 -52.73 -1.08
CA LYS A 346 34.34 -53.60 -0.46
C LYS A 346 34.57 -53.30 1.03
N SER A 347 34.32 -52.06 1.45
CA SER A 347 34.42 -51.58 2.83
C SER A 347 33.18 -51.84 3.69
N PHE A 348 32.06 -52.32 3.13
CA PHE A 348 30.77 -52.46 3.80
C PHE A 348 30.86 -53.21 5.14
N LYS A 349 31.41 -54.44 5.12
CA LYS A 349 31.55 -55.27 6.33
C LYS A 349 32.38 -54.61 7.44
N LEU A 350 33.39 -53.81 7.07
CA LEU A 350 34.22 -53.08 8.02
C LEU A 350 33.46 -51.90 8.62
N ILE A 351 32.84 -51.06 7.78
CA ILE A 351 32.08 -49.87 8.20
C ILE A 351 30.90 -50.31 9.08
N ASN A 352 30.12 -51.28 8.61
CA ASN A 352 28.96 -51.79 9.35
C ASN A 352 29.35 -52.37 10.71
N LYS A 353 30.42 -53.18 10.79
CA LYS A 353 30.90 -53.74 12.06
C LYS A 353 31.49 -52.68 13.02
N LYS A 354 32.05 -51.59 12.52
CA LYS A 354 32.75 -50.58 13.33
C LYS A 354 31.87 -49.41 13.75
N MET A 355 30.89 -49.04 12.92
CA MET A 355 30.08 -47.83 13.07
C MET A 355 28.57 -48.11 13.09
N GLY A 356 28.10 -49.27 12.63
CA GLY A 356 26.70 -49.70 12.74
C GLY A 356 26.39 -50.28 14.12
N GLY A 357 25.19 -50.01 14.64
CA GLY A 357 24.77 -50.33 16.01
C GLY A 357 23.85 -49.24 16.58
N GLU A 358 23.38 -49.36 17.81
CA GLU A 358 22.29 -48.54 18.40
C GLU A 358 22.64 -47.06 18.73
N ASP A 359 23.60 -46.46 18.03
CA ASP A 359 24.09 -45.10 18.27
C ASP A 359 23.74 -44.14 17.12
N PRO A 360 22.53 -43.53 17.12
CA PRO A 360 22.05 -42.69 16.02
C PRO A 360 22.58 -41.24 16.05
N ARG A 361 23.78 -40.99 16.59
CA ARG A 361 24.35 -39.62 16.69
C ARG A 361 24.57 -38.95 15.33
N ASP A 362 24.91 -39.71 14.29
CA ASP A 362 25.04 -39.23 12.92
C ASP A 362 23.66 -38.97 12.27
N VAL A 363 22.64 -39.79 12.55
CA VAL A 363 21.24 -39.56 12.17
C VAL A 363 20.78 -38.19 12.69
N GLN A 364 21.13 -37.85 13.94
CA GLN A 364 20.84 -36.53 14.51
C GLN A 364 21.60 -35.42 13.79
N ALA A 365 22.89 -35.63 13.47
CA ALA A 365 23.69 -34.67 12.71
C ALA A 365 23.16 -34.43 11.28
N ILE A 366 22.68 -35.47 10.60
CA ILE A 366 22.05 -35.39 9.28
C ILE A 366 20.69 -34.68 9.36
N LYS A 367 19.82 -35.05 10.30
CA LYS A 367 18.54 -34.35 10.58
C LYS A 367 18.78 -32.86 10.84
N TYR A 368 19.80 -32.52 11.62
CA TYR A 368 20.20 -31.15 11.90
C TYR A 368 20.71 -30.41 10.66
N THR A 369 21.56 -31.08 9.85
CA THR A 369 22.07 -30.56 8.56
C THR A 369 20.92 -30.16 7.65
N PHE A 370 20.00 -31.08 7.36
CA PHE A 370 18.85 -30.79 6.49
C PHE A 370 18.00 -29.68 7.08
N LYS A 371 17.63 -29.75 8.37
CA LYS A 371 16.83 -28.71 9.06
C LYS A 371 17.46 -27.32 8.96
N ARG A 372 18.79 -27.20 9.08
CA ARG A 372 19.48 -25.91 8.92
C ARG A 372 19.67 -25.52 7.46
N ALA A 373 19.87 -26.46 6.54
CA ALA A 373 20.01 -26.18 5.11
C ALA A 373 18.70 -25.73 4.45
N TRP A 374 17.56 -25.95 5.10
CA TRP A 374 16.29 -25.31 4.76
C TRP A 374 16.22 -23.83 5.17
N LYS A 375 16.95 -23.41 6.21
CA LYS A 375 17.05 -21.99 6.60
C LYS A 375 17.89 -21.26 5.55
N GLY A 376 17.25 -20.36 4.80
CA GLY A 376 17.88 -19.65 3.69
C GLY A 376 17.48 -20.16 2.30
N PHE A 377 16.98 -21.40 2.16
CA PHE A 377 16.66 -22.01 0.86
C PHE A 377 15.67 -21.19 0.02
N PHE A 378 14.69 -20.58 0.69
CA PHE A 378 13.67 -19.71 0.10
C PHE A 378 13.98 -18.22 0.24
N GLN A 379 15.04 -17.83 0.94
CA GLN A 379 15.24 -16.44 1.38
C GLN A 379 15.28 -15.49 0.18
N LYS A 380 16.04 -15.81 -0.87
CA LYS A 380 16.13 -14.99 -2.09
C LYS A 380 14.77 -14.76 -2.79
N ASP A 381 13.86 -15.73 -2.73
CA ASP A 381 12.53 -15.60 -3.35
C ASP A 381 11.56 -14.84 -2.45
N LEU A 382 11.65 -15.08 -1.14
CA LEU A 382 10.91 -14.32 -0.13
C LEU A 382 11.32 -12.84 -0.14
N ASP A 383 12.62 -12.55 -0.24
CA ASP A 383 13.17 -11.20 -0.40
C ASP A 383 12.63 -10.57 -1.69
N ALA A 384 12.67 -11.28 -2.82
CA ALA A 384 12.12 -10.81 -4.09
C ALA A 384 10.59 -10.53 -4.01
N ILE A 385 9.83 -11.36 -3.30
CA ILE A 385 8.40 -11.13 -3.02
C ILE A 385 8.22 -9.90 -2.11
N GLY A 386 9.07 -9.71 -1.09
CA GLY A 386 9.06 -8.54 -0.21
C GLY A 386 9.40 -7.23 -0.95
N THR A 387 10.38 -7.27 -1.87
CA THR A 387 10.67 -6.17 -2.80
C THR A 387 9.47 -5.90 -3.70
N GLY A 388 8.86 -6.94 -4.29
CA GLY A 388 7.65 -6.79 -5.11
C GLY A 388 6.45 -6.20 -4.35
N PHE A 389 6.25 -6.59 -3.09
CA PHE A 389 5.25 -5.99 -2.20
C PHE A 389 5.56 -4.50 -1.93
N THR A 390 6.83 -4.15 -1.79
CA THR A 390 7.30 -2.77 -1.61
C THR A 390 7.06 -1.94 -2.88
N GLU A 391 7.39 -2.47 -4.05
CA GLU A 391 7.07 -1.84 -5.34
C GLU A 391 5.55 -1.61 -5.49
N TYR A 392 4.74 -2.60 -5.12
CA TYR A 392 3.28 -2.52 -5.13
C TYR A 392 2.78 -1.38 -4.23
N ARG A 393 3.19 -1.34 -2.95
CA ARG A 393 2.81 -0.26 -2.02
C ARG A 393 3.22 1.11 -2.53
N ASN A 394 4.44 1.24 -3.07
CA ASN A 394 4.94 2.48 -3.64
C ASN A 394 4.15 2.92 -4.87
N ALA A 395 3.66 1.98 -5.69
CA ALA A 395 2.80 2.28 -6.83
C ALA A 395 1.40 2.75 -6.40
N VAL A 396 0.78 2.14 -5.36
CA VAL A 396 -0.47 2.65 -4.76
C VAL A 396 -0.31 4.09 -4.30
N VAL A 397 0.77 4.39 -3.56
CA VAL A 397 1.05 5.75 -3.05
C VAL A 397 1.26 6.74 -4.19
N LYS A 398 1.93 6.35 -5.28
CA LYS A 398 2.09 7.21 -6.47
C LYS A 398 0.77 7.49 -7.18
N VAL A 399 -0.19 6.57 -7.18
CA VAL A 399 -1.54 6.82 -7.70
C VAL A 399 -2.29 7.79 -6.79
N SER A 400 -2.23 7.61 -5.47
CA SER A 400 -2.90 8.51 -4.52
C SER A 400 -2.30 9.92 -4.50
N GLN A 401 -0.99 10.07 -4.69
CA GLN A 401 -0.32 11.39 -4.76
C GLN A 401 -0.79 12.25 -5.94
N VAL A 402 -1.34 11.66 -7.01
CA VAL A 402 -1.94 12.44 -8.09
C VAL A 402 -3.21 13.16 -7.62
N ALA A 403 -3.93 12.60 -6.63
CA ALA A 403 -5.09 13.22 -5.99
C ALA A 403 -4.75 14.56 -5.31
N ASP A 404 -3.52 14.72 -4.82
CA ASP A 404 -3.09 15.93 -4.11
C ASP A 404 -3.05 17.17 -5.03
N LYS A 405 -2.98 16.98 -6.36
CA LYS A 405 -3.16 18.06 -7.35
C LYS A 405 -4.59 18.61 -7.39
N PHE A 406 -5.58 17.77 -7.07
CA PHE A 406 -7.01 18.06 -7.17
C PHE A 406 -7.60 18.56 -5.85
N LYS A 407 -6.89 18.37 -4.73
CA LYS A 407 -7.20 19.06 -3.48
C LYS A 407 -7.14 20.56 -3.70
N ASP A 408 -8.22 21.25 -3.39
CA ASP A 408 -8.28 22.71 -3.51
C ASP A 408 -7.21 23.34 -2.61
N LYS A 409 -6.31 24.14 -3.19
CA LYS A 409 -5.39 25.06 -2.48
C LYS A 409 -6.13 26.20 -1.73
N LYS A 410 -7.41 26.01 -1.41
CA LYS A 410 -8.27 27.00 -0.74
C LYS A 410 -7.95 27.07 0.76
N ALA A 411 -6.91 27.83 1.12
CA ALA A 411 -6.86 28.65 2.34
C ALA A 411 -5.57 29.46 2.46
N ASP A 412 -4.40 28.87 2.18
CA ASP A 412 -3.12 29.42 2.63
C ASP A 412 -2.66 30.69 1.88
N ASP A 413 -3.14 30.89 0.65
CA ASP A 413 -2.96 32.12 -0.13
C ASP A 413 -4.06 33.17 0.12
N ALA A 414 -4.98 32.95 1.07
CA ALA A 414 -5.85 34.03 1.55
C ALA A 414 -4.94 35.11 2.15
N PRO A 415 -4.94 36.36 1.64
CA PRO A 415 -3.97 37.36 2.05
C PRO A 415 -4.12 37.61 3.54
N LYS A 416 -3.11 37.21 4.33
CA LYS A 416 -3.06 37.37 5.78
C LYS A 416 -3.42 38.82 6.09
N LYS A 417 -4.64 39.06 6.59
CA LYS A 417 -5.13 40.40 6.93
C LYS A 417 -4.07 41.05 7.81
N LYS A 418 -3.39 42.09 7.30
CA LYS A 418 -2.37 42.83 8.06
C LYS A 418 -3.03 43.24 9.36
N LYS A 419 -2.56 42.70 10.50
CA LYS A 419 -3.03 43.14 11.81
C LYS A 419 -2.89 44.67 11.87
N PRO A 420 -3.94 45.42 12.20
CA PRO A 420 -3.82 46.86 12.33
C PRO A 420 -2.72 47.17 13.35
N ALA A 421 -1.79 48.04 12.99
CA ALA A 421 -0.72 48.44 13.88
C ALA A 421 -1.33 49.08 15.13
N LYS A 422 -1.02 48.54 16.32
CA LYS A 422 -1.33 49.23 17.57
C LYS A 422 -0.55 50.54 17.56
N LYS A 423 -1.27 51.66 17.47
CA LYS A 423 -0.72 52.96 17.88
C LYS A 423 -0.33 52.83 19.37
N LYS A 424 0.89 53.27 19.68
CA LYS A 424 1.33 53.55 21.05
C LYS A 424 0.96 54.98 21.39
#